data_AF-A0A917CY71-F1
#
_entry.id   AF-A0A917CY71-F1
#
_cell.length_a   1.000
_cell.length_b   1.000
_cell.length_c   1.000
_cell.angle_alpha   90.00
_cell.angle_beta   90.00
_cell.angle_gamma   90.00
#
_symmetry.space_group_name_H-M   'P 1'
#
loop_
_entity.id
_entity.type
_entity.pdbx_description
1 polymer ?
#
loop_
_entity_poly.entity_id
_entity_poly.type
_entity_poly.pdbx_seq_one_letter_code
_entity_poly.pdbx_strand_id
1 'polypeptide(L)'
;MTYRTEDNAISIYSPRIDIAITPTVIKNRSRIISLGVFRLANDIELFQLIHSLDFIRELETGLREISNMNVRDHNIEPPETVEYINMRPMHLFGIEIENQQNPKHLMGDFLNAISLSKIPIILFPEHKFMGCMKMLLFSTTIKNLKEVPIYDVLNKAIILTVDQFRTMINRILSAEGLETIQVTNYR
;
A
#
# COMPACT_ATOMS: atom_id res chain seq x y z
N MET A 1 -7.40 18.79 -50.10
CA MET A 1 -7.40 17.61 -49.20
C MET A 1 -6.12 17.63 -48.40
N THR A 2 -6.20 17.88 -47.10
CA THR A 2 -5.21 17.44 -46.10
C THR A 2 -5.91 17.51 -44.76
N TYR A 3 -6.40 16.34 -44.29
CA TYR A 3 -6.91 16.15 -42.95
C TYR A 3 -5.74 16.35 -41.96
N ARG A 4 -5.76 17.41 -41.16
CA ARG A 4 -4.96 17.49 -39.94
C ARG A 4 -5.63 16.62 -38.88
N THR A 5 -5.12 15.43 -38.68
CA THR A 5 -5.36 14.59 -37.51
C THR A 5 -4.21 14.83 -36.54
N GLU A 6 -4.36 15.81 -35.65
CA GLU A 6 -3.50 15.99 -34.48
C GLU A 6 -4.40 16.02 -33.25
N ASP A 7 -4.92 14.86 -32.87
CA ASP A 7 -5.75 14.70 -31.66
C ASP A 7 -5.41 13.43 -30.85
N ASN A 8 -4.25 12.81 -31.05
CA ASN A 8 -3.92 11.56 -30.36
C ASN A 8 -2.50 11.55 -29.79
N ALA A 9 -2.40 12.05 -28.56
CA ALA A 9 -1.69 11.40 -27.45
C ALA A 9 -1.74 12.32 -26.22
N ILE A 10 -2.92 12.51 -25.64
CA ILE A 10 -2.98 12.96 -24.24
C ILE A 10 -2.51 11.75 -23.43
N SER A 11 -1.20 11.67 -23.21
CA SER A 11 -0.62 10.85 -22.15
C SER A 11 -1.23 11.37 -20.85
N ILE A 12 -2.34 10.78 -20.41
CA ILE A 12 -2.91 11.07 -19.11
C ILE A 12 -1.83 10.72 -18.09
N TYR A 13 -1.22 11.76 -17.52
CA TYR A 13 -0.43 11.68 -16.31
C TYR A 13 -1.31 10.96 -15.29
N SER A 14 -1.02 9.70 -14.97
CA SER A 14 -1.68 9.05 -13.85
C SER A 14 -1.10 9.69 -12.60
N PRO A 15 -1.86 10.54 -11.88
CA PRO A 15 -1.34 11.19 -10.70
C PRO A 15 -0.92 10.12 -9.69
N ARG A 16 0.08 10.42 -8.86
CA ARG A 16 0.29 9.66 -7.63
C ARG A 16 -1.00 9.78 -6.83
N ILE A 17 -1.60 8.64 -6.53
CA ILE A 17 -2.81 8.57 -5.72
C ILE A 17 -2.37 8.01 -4.38
N ASP A 18 -2.40 8.88 -3.38
CA ASP A 18 -2.07 8.56 -2.00
C ASP A 18 -3.42 8.39 -1.28
N ILE A 19 -3.81 7.14 -1.00
CA ILE A 19 -5.08 6.83 -0.33
C ILE A 19 -4.80 6.54 1.14
N ALA A 20 -5.42 7.32 2.00
CA ALA A 20 -5.27 7.19 3.44
C ALA A 20 -6.62 6.78 4.05
N ILE A 21 -6.70 5.56 4.58
CA ILE A 21 -7.95 4.98 5.10
C ILE A 21 -7.94 5.04 6.62
N THR A 22 -8.85 5.80 7.21
CA THR A 22 -8.97 5.94 8.67
C THR A 22 -10.34 5.47 9.15
N PRO A 23 -10.40 4.57 10.15
CA PRO A 23 -11.66 4.19 10.77
C PRO A 23 -12.32 5.40 11.45
N THR A 24 -13.64 5.49 11.39
CA THR A 24 -14.40 6.56 12.05
C THR A 24 -15.32 5.97 13.12
N VAL A 25 -15.49 6.67 14.23
CA VAL A 25 -16.37 6.23 15.32
C VAL A 25 -17.48 7.27 15.49
N ILE A 26 -18.72 6.79 15.62
CA ILE A 26 -19.87 7.64 15.91
C ILE A 26 -20.06 7.65 17.43
N LYS A 27 -19.66 8.74 18.10
CA LYS A 27 -19.85 8.89 19.54
C LYS A 27 -21.16 9.61 19.81
N ASN A 28 -22.20 8.86 20.20
CA ASN A 28 -23.61 9.27 20.23
C ASN A 28 -24.15 9.65 18.85
N ARG A 29 -25.45 9.41 18.62
CA ARG A 29 -26.16 9.42 17.32
C ARG A 29 -26.01 10.70 16.44
N SER A 30 -25.20 11.68 16.82
CA SER A 30 -25.05 12.97 16.14
C SER A 30 -23.62 13.42 15.86
N ARG A 31 -22.56 12.73 16.35
CA ARG A 31 -21.17 13.14 16.07
C ARG A 31 -20.33 11.99 15.52
N ILE A 32 -20.00 12.09 14.22
CA ILE A 32 -18.96 11.29 13.58
C ILE A 32 -17.63 11.92 13.96
N ILE A 33 -16.73 11.13 14.56
CA ILE A 33 -15.38 11.59 14.89
C ILE A 33 -14.38 10.77 14.08
N SER A 34 -13.58 11.46 13.27
CA SER A 34 -12.44 10.85 12.59
C SER A 34 -11.36 10.53 13.60
N LEU A 35 -10.93 9.26 13.61
CA LEU A 35 -9.89 8.82 14.53
C LEU A 35 -8.50 9.38 14.18
N GLY A 36 -8.31 9.89 12.96
CA GLY A 36 -7.04 10.45 12.48
C GLY A 36 -6.69 11.82 13.07
N VAL A 37 -7.57 12.40 13.88
CA VAL A 37 -7.39 13.72 14.54
C VAL A 37 -7.11 13.58 16.04
N PHE A 38 -7.25 12.39 16.62
CA PHE A 38 -6.97 12.19 18.03
C PHE A 38 -5.47 12.19 18.29
N ARG A 39 -5.03 12.93 19.32
CA ARG A 39 -3.72 12.80 19.95
C ARG A 39 -3.99 12.46 21.41
N LEU A 40 -3.94 11.21 21.84
CA LEU A 40 -4.10 10.90 23.28
C LEU A 40 -3.57 9.49 23.56
N ALA A 41 -2.71 9.37 24.56
CA ALA A 41 -1.91 8.21 24.98
C ALA A 41 -2.58 6.81 25.10
N ASN A 42 -3.87 6.64 24.76
CA ASN A 42 -4.60 5.36 24.69
C ASN A 42 -4.61 4.74 23.26
N ASP A 43 -3.71 5.20 22.38
CA ASP A 43 -3.74 4.98 20.92
C ASP A 43 -3.32 3.57 20.45
N ILE A 44 -2.64 2.79 21.30
CA ILE A 44 -2.29 1.38 20.99
C ILE A 44 -3.55 0.50 21.03
N GLU A 45 -4.42 0.71 22.03
CA GLU A 45 -5.62 -0.11 22.24
C GLU A 45 -6.64 0.07 21.11
N LEU A 46 -6.77 1.28 20.56
CA LEU A 46 -7.74 1.54 19.49
C LEU A 46 -7.31 0.90 18.17
N PHE A 47 -6.01 1.00 17.81
CA PHE A 47 -5.49 0.27 16.66
C PHE A 47 -5.68 -1.24 16.86
N GLN A 48 -5.31 -1.77 18.02
CA GLN A 48 -5.51 -3.20 18.32
C GLN A 48 -6.98 -3.61 18.23
N LEU A 49 -7.91 -2.79 18.70
CA LEU A 49 -9.35 -3.04 18.61
C LEU A 49 -9.81 -3.12 17.14
N ILE A 50 -9.46 -2.13 16.32
CA ILE A 50 -9.79 -2.14 14.88
C ILE A 50 -9.11 -3.30 14.16
N HIS A 51 -7.83 -3.52 14.46
CA HIS A 51 -7.02 -4.57 13.86
C HIS A 51 -7.51 -5.95 14.23
N SER A 52 -8.13 -6.12 15.41
CA SER A 52 -8.73 -7.38 15.83
C SER A 52 -10.01 -7.76 15.08
N LEU A 53 -10.59 -6.86 14.28
CA LEU A 53 -11.75 -7.17 13.45
C LEU A 53 -11.37 -8.19 12.37
N ASP A 54 -12.11 -9.29 12.27
CA ASP A 54 -11.78 -10.43 11.41
C ASP A 54 -11.56 -10.02 9.95
N PHE A 55 -12.42 -9.16 9.40
CA PHE A 55 -12.28 -8.69 8.01
C PHE A 55 -11.01 -7.88 7.77
N ILE A 56 -10.52 -7.11 8.77
CA ILE A 56 -9.27 -6.36 8.66
C ILE A 56 -8.08 -7.32 8.68
N ARG A 57 -8.11 -8.33 9.56
CA ARG A 57 -7.07 -9.35 9.65
C ARG A 57 -7.01 -10.21 8.41
N GLU A 58 -8.15 -10.63 7.89
CA GLU A 58 -8.25 -11.42 6.66
C GLU A 58 -7.70 -10.63 5.47
N LEU A 59 -8.10 -9.36 5.35
CA LEU A 59 -7.61 -8.46 4.32
C LEU A 59 -6.08 -8.29 4.40
N GLU A 60 -5.54 -7.93 5.56
CA GLU A 60 -4.10 -7.75 5.73
C GLU A 60 -3.34 -9.06 5.48
N THR A 61 -3.84 -10.19 6.00
CA THR A 61 -3.18 -11.50 5.86
C THR A 61 -3.09 -11.89 4.39
N GLY A 62 -4.20 -11.83 3.65
CA GLY A 62 -4.17 -12.22 2.23
C GLY A 62 -3.33 -11.28 1.38
N LEU A 63 -3.32 -9.97 1.67
CA LEU A 63 -2.43 -9.03 0.98
C LEU A 63 -0.94 -9.31 1.30
N ARG A 64 -0.62 -9.61 2.56
CA ARG A 64 0.74 -9.97 2.98
C ARG A 64 1.20 -11.29 2.39
N GLU A 65 0.34 -12.28 2.28
CA GLU A 65 0.68 -13.56 1.65
C GLU A 65 1.13 -13.35 0.21
N ILE A 66 0.38 -12.58 -0.58
CA ILE A 66 0.75 -12.27 -1.97
C ILE A 66 2.05 -11.46 -2.02
N SER A 67 2.19 -10.44 -1.16
CA SER A 67 3.43 -9.65 -1.08
C SER A 67 4.64 -10.51 -0.70
N ASN A 68 4.47 -11.44 0.23
CA ASN A 68 5.53 -12.34 0.67
C ASN A 68 5.92 -13.33 -0.42
N MET A 69 4.95 -13.82 -1.20
CA MET A 69 5.24 -14.61 -2.40
C MET A 69 6.04 -13.79 -3.42
N ASN A 70 5.60 -12.55 -3.70
CA ASN A 70 6.30 -11.67 -4.63
C ASN A 70 7.78 -11.47 -4.27
N VAL A 71 8.09 -11.17 -3.00
CA VAL A 71 9.49 -10.97 -2.57
C VAL A 71 10.29 -12.27 -2.60
N ARG A 72 9.69 -13.41 -2.20
CA ARG A 72 10.34 -14.73 -2.25
C ARG A 72 10.71 -15.15 -3.68
N ASP A 73 9.81 -14.91 -4.64
CA ASP A 73 10.05 -15.19 -6.06
C ASP A 73 11.26 -14.41 -6.62
N HIS A 74 11.68 -13.35 -5.94
CA HIS A 74 12.83 -12.52 -6.28
C HIS A 74 14.04 -12.74 -5.37
N ASN A 75 14.07 -13.84 -4.62
CA ASN A 75 15.14 -14.20 -3.67
C ASN A 75 15.36 -13.15 -2.56
N ILE A 76 14.28 -12.50 -2.13
CA ILE A 76 14.29 -11.55 -1.02
C ILE A 76 13.56 -12.18 0.15
N GLU A 77 14.17 -12.14 1.34
CA GLU A 77 13.58 -12.70 2.55
C GLU A 77 12.45 -11.79 3.07
N PRO A 78 11.18 -12.27 3.13
CA PRO A 78 10.10 -11.47 3.69
C PRO A 78 10.33 -11.19 5.18
N PRO A 79 9.67 -10.17 5.75
CA PRO A 79 9.77 -9.90 7.18
C PRO A 79 9.28 -11.11 8.00
N GLU A 80 10.06 -11.52 9.01
CA GLU A 80 9.70 -12.62 9.91
C GLU A 80 8.49 -12.27 10.79
N THR A 81 8.41 -11.00 11.20
CA THR A 81 7.33 -10.47 12.04
C THR A 81 6.81 -9.16 11.48
N VAL A 82 5.50 -8.95 11.59
CA VAL A 82 4.88 -7.67 11.23
C VAL A 82 5.07 -6.69 12.39
N GLU A 83 5.92 -5.69 12.19
CA GLU A 83 6.13 -4.60 13.13
C GLU A 83 5.46 -3.31 12.67
N TYR A 84 4.54 -2.79 13.47
CA TYR A 84 3.87 -1.52 13.21
C TYR A 84 4.71 -0.37 13.81
N ILE A 85 5.70 0.16 13.07
CA ILE A 85 6.61 1.21 13.58
C ILE A 85 5.87 2.51 13.93
N ASN A 86 4.83 2.85 13.17
CA ASN A 86 4.12 4.10 13.40
C ASN A 86 3.35 4.00 14.71
N MET A 87 3.82 4.69 15.76
CA MET A 87 3.22 4.65 17.11
C MET A 87 2.08 5.67 17.30
N ARG A 88 1.82 6.55 16.32
CA ARG A 88 0.75 7.57 16.41
C ARG A 88 -0.55 7.06 15.77
N PRO A 89 -1.72 7.55 16.19
CA PRO A 89 -2.99 7.25 15.51
C PRO A 89 -3.00 8.00 14.17
N MET A 90 -2.58 7.29 13.14
CA MET A 90 -2.64 7.69 11.74
C MET A 90 -3.19 6.49 10.96
N HIS A 91 -3.68 6.73 9.75
CA HIS A 91 -4.44 5.85 8.86
C HIS A 91 -4.16 4.34 9.04
N LEU A 92 -5.22 3.54 9.06
CA LEU A 92 -5.12 2.08 9.09
C LEU A 92 -4.35 1.58 7.87
N PHE A 93 -4.79 1.97 6.67
CA PHE A 93 -4.08 1.69 5.42
C PHE A 93 -3.57 2.98 4.80
N GLY A 94 -2.36 2.93 4.25
CA GLY A 94 -1.80 3.96 3.38
C GLY A 94 -1.43 3.30 2.06
N ILE A 95 -2.10 3.66 0.98
CA ILE A 95 -1.92 3.07 -0.34
C ILE A 95 -1.25 4.09 -1.24
N GLU A 96 -0.07 3.76 -1.74
CA GLU A 96 0.65 4.53 -2.74
C GLU A 96 0.57 3.78 -4.07
N ILE A 97 0.10 4.44 -5.13
CA ILE A 97 0.10 3.88 -6.49
C ILE A 97 1.25 4.51 -7.27
N GLU A 98 2.34 3.76 -7.46
CA GLU A 98 3.54 4.28 -8.11
C GLU A 98 3.47 4.09 -9.64
N ASN A 99 3.62 5.21 -10.34
CA ASN A 99 3.61 5.30 -11.79
C ASN A 99 4.90 5.88 -12.39
N GLN A 100 5.95 6.09 -11.60
CA GLN A 100 7.22 6.65 -12.03
C GLN A 100 8.36 5.64 -11.94
N GLN A 101 9.44 5.91 -12.68
CA GLN A 101 10.61 5.01 -12.80
C GLN A 101 11.80 5.42 -11.91
N ASN A 102 11.75 6.59 -11.26
CA ASN A 102 12.92 7.13 -10.56
C ASN A 102 13.10 6.46 -9.18
N PRO A 103 14.24 5.81 -8.90
CA PRO A 103 14.49 5.16 -7.60
C PRO A 103 14.37 6.09 -6.40
N LYS A 104 14.66 7.39 -6.56
CA LYS A 104 14.51 8.39 -5.49
C LYS A 104 13.04 8.60 -5.12
N HIS A 105 12.14 8.60 -6.11
CA HIS A 105 10.71 8.75 -5.88
C HIS A 105 10.13 7.49 -5.26
N LEU A 106 10.52 6.34 -5.81
CA LEU A 106 10.16 5.02 -5.28
C LEU A 106 10.50 4.88 -3.78
N MET A 107 11.72 5.25 -3.39
CA MET A 107 12.13 5.24 -1.98
C MET A 107 11.29 6.20 -1.14
N GLY A 108 10.99 7.39 -1.67
CA GLY A 108 10.13 8.37 -1.02
C GLY A 108 8.71 7.85 -0.78
N ASP A 109 8.11 7.19 -1.76
CA ASP A 109 6.75 6.65 -1.66
C ASP A 109 6.66 5.55 -0.59
N PHE A 110 7.67 4.67 -0.49
CA PHE A 110 7.77 3.71 0.63
C PHE A 110 7.79 4.42 1.99
N LEU A 111 8.68 5.40 2.14
CA LEU A 111 8.81 6.14 3.39
C LEU A 111 7.54 6.90 3.73
N ASN A 112 6.82 7.43 2.74
CA ASN A 112 5.54 8.12 2.91
C ASN A 112 4.47 7.14 3.42
N ALA A 113 4.24 6.03 2.73
CA ALA A 113 3.25 5.04 3.15
C ALA A 113 3.51 4.54 4.57
N ILE A 114 4.77 4.20 4.87
CA ILE A 114 5.21 3.70 6.19
C ILE A 114 5.03 4.78 7.27
N SER A 115 5.33 6.04 6.96
CA SER A 115 5.21 7.16 7.91
C SER A 115 3.76 7.58 8.15
N LEU A 116 2.86 7.37 7.18
CA LEU A 116 1.49 7.86 7.21
C LEU A 116 0.45 6.83 7.68
N SER A 117 0.80 5.55 7.70
CA SER A 117 -0.14 4.48 8.01
C SER A 117 0.41 3.37 8.89
N LYS A 118 -0.49 2.52 9.41
CA LYS A 118 -0.12 1.29 10.12
C LYS A 118 0.16 0.14 9.16
N ILE A 119 -0.65 0.02 8.11
CA ILE A 119 -0.56 -1.02 7.08
C ILE A 119 -0.23 -0.33 5.75
N PRO A 120 1.06 -0.05 5.49
CA PRO A 120 1.49 0.55 4.23
C PRO A 120 1.38 -0.44 3.08
N ILE A 121 0.80 0.01 1.97
CA ILE A 121 0.62 -0.74 0.72
C ILE A 121 1.20 0.08 -0.42
N ILE A 122 2.09 -0.51 -1.20
CA ILE A 122 2.62 0.08 -2.43
C ILE A 122 2.15 -0.76 -3.60
N LEU A 123 1.45 -0.11 -4.53
CA LEU A 123 0.88 -0.73 -5.71
C LEU A 123 1.65 -0.30 -6.96
N PHE A 124 1.99 -1.27 -7.80
CA PHE A 124 2.68 -1.04 -9.06
C PHE A 124 1.87 -1.54 -10.26
N PRO A 125 1.90 -0.82 -11.38
CA PRO A 125 1.61 -1.43 -12.68
C PRO A 125 2.57 -2.62 -12.92
N GLU A 126 2.09 -3.67 -13.57
CA GLU A 126 2.88 -4.90 -13.82
C GLU A 126 4.25 -4.61 -14.43
N HIS A 127 4.30 -3.74 -15.45
CA HIS A 127 5.53 -3.36 -16.15
C HIS A 127 6.56 -2.60 -15.28
N LYS A 128 6.17 -2.12 -14.09
CA LYS A 128 7.05 -1.40 -13.15
C LYS A 128 7.45 -2.23 -11.93
N PHE A 129 6.76 -3.34 -11.68
CA PHE A 129 6.96 -4.18 -10.50
C PHE A 129 8.42 -4.65 -10.33
N MET A 130 9.07 -5.04 -11.44
CA MET A 130 10.47 -5.49 -11.44
C MET A 130 11.46 -4.42 -10.97
N GLY A 131 11.18 -3.14 -11.22
CA GLY A 131 12.01 -2.04 -10.74
C GLY A 131 12.03 -1.96 -9.22
N CYS A 132 10.87 -2.16 -8.60
CA CYS A 132 10.72 -2.24 -7.15
C CYS A 132 11.50 -3.43 -6.57
N MET A 133 11.34 -4.63 -7.14
CA MET A 133 12.04 -5.82 -6.65
C MET A 133 13.57 -5.66 -6.70
N LYS A 134 14.10 -5.05 -7.78
CA LYS A 134 15.54 -4.73 -7.87
C LYS A 134 16.00 -3.75 -6.79
N MET A 135 15.19 -2.75 -6.45
CA MET A 135 15.48 -1.81 -5.37
C MET A 135 15.54 -2.53 -4.01
N LEU A 136 14.59 -3.41 -3.72
CA LEU A 136 14.56 -4.18 -2.48
C LEU A 136 15.72 -5.18 -2.37
N LEU A 137 16.08 -5.82 -3.47
CA LEU A 137 17.25 -6.70 -3.52
C LEU A 137 18.55 -5.90 -3.27
N PHE A 138 18.65 -4.72 -3.87
CA PHE A 138 19.76 -3.81 -3.63
C PHE A 138 19.81 -3.35 -2.17
N SER A 139 18.67 -3.00 -1.56
CA SER A 139 18.61 -2.58 -0.17
C SER A 139 18.97 -3.71 0.80
N THR A 140 18.60 -4.96 0.48
CA THR A 140 19.04 -6.17 1.19
C THR A 140 20.55 -6.34 1.11
N THR A 141 21.13 -6.16 -0.09
CA THR A 141 22.58 -6.23 -0.29
C THR A 141 23.31 -5.16 0.52
N ILE A 142 22.78 -3.94 0.55
CA ILE A 142 23.35 -2.84 1.34
C ILE A 142 23.27 -3.12 2.84
N LYS A 143 22.17 -3.71 3.33
CA LYS A 143 22.05 -4.17 4.72
C LYS A 143 23.17 -5.17 5.05
N ASN A 144 23.38 -6.17 4.21
CA ASN A 144 24.35 -7.23 4.47
C ASN A 144 25.81 -6.76 4.35
N LEU A 145 26.11 -5.82 3.45
CA LEU A 145 27.48 -5.35 3.22
C LEU A 145 27.89 -4.16 4.10
N LYS A 146 26.94 -3.28 4.45
CA LYS A 146 27.22 -2.00 5.11
C LYS A 146 26.50 -1.84 6.45
N GLU A 147 25.75 -2.86 6.89
CA GLU A 147 24.96 -2.83 8.13
C GLU A 147 23.97 -1.66 8.20
N VAL A 148 23.55 -1.14 7.03
CA VAL A 148 22.55 -0.06 6.96
C VAL A 148 21.16 -0.71 6.89
N PRO A 149 20.28 -0.51 7.89
CA PRO A 149 19.01 -1.23 8.02
C PRO A 149 17.91 -0.67 7.10
N ILE A 150 18.26 -0.22 5.90
CA ILE A 150 17.30 0.35 4.95
C ILE A 150 16.24 -0.68 4.55
N TYR A 151 16.64 -1.94 4.36
CA TYR A 151 15.71 -3.02 4.05
C TYR A 151 14.71 -3.28 5.19
N ASP A 152 15.13 -3.17 6.45
CA ASP A 152 14.28 -3.40 7.63
C ASP A 152 13.19 -2.33 7.80
N VAL A 153 13.34 -1.21 7.11
CA VAL A 153 12.29 -0.19 6.99
C VAL A 153 11.39 -0.53 5.81
N LEU A 154 11.96 -0.79 4.63
CA LEU A 154 11.19 -0.97 3.39
C LEU A 154 10.35 -2.25 3.38
N ASN A 155 10.83 -3.32 4.03
CA ASN A 155 10.15 -4.62 4.08
C ASN A 155 8.83 -4.61 4.88
N LYS A 156 8.49 -3.48 5.52
CA LYS A 156 7.22 -3.29 6.24
C LYS A 156 6.05 -2.97 5.32
N ALA A 157 6.34 -2.44 4.13
CA ALA A 157 5.36 -2.22 3.09
C ALA A 157 4.86 -3.55 2.50
N ILE A 158 3.55 -3.62 2.25
CA ILE A 158 2.93 -4.66 1.43
C ILE A 158 3.08 -4.25 -0.03
N ILE A 159 3.69 -5.10 -0.85
CA ILE A 159 4.12 -4.75 -2.21
C ILE A 159 3.43 -5.66 -3.21
N LEU A 160 2.58 -5.06 -4.03
CA LEU A 160 1.69 -5.78 -4.94
C LEU A 160 1.65 -5.12 -6.31
N THR A 161 1.28 -5.88 -7.33
CA THR A 161 0.76 -5.25 -8.55
C THR A 161 -0.66 -4.73 -8.30
N VAL A 162 -1.08 -3.73 -9.09
CA VAL A 162 -2.47 -3.23 -9.05
C VAL A 162 -3.47 -4.37 -9.31
N ASP A 163 -3.13 -5.30 -10.22
CA ASP A 163 -3.99 -6.43 -10.54
C ASP A 163 -4.08 -7.46 -9.40
N GLN A 164 -2.97 -7.75 -8.72
CA GLN A 164 -2.95 -8.60 -7.53
C GLN A 164 -3.82 -8.02 -6.40
N PHE A 165 -3.66 -6.73 -6.11
CA PHE A 165 -4.49 -6.03 -5.13
C PHE A 165 -5.96 -6.12 -5.51
N ARG A 166 -6.31 -5.74 -6.74
CA ARG A 166 -7.69 -5.78 -7.24
C ARG A 166 -8.29 -7.18 -7.15
N THR A 167 -7.55 -8.21 -7.55
CA THR A 167 -8.01 -9.60 -7.49
C THR A 167 -8.33 -10.02 -6.07
N MET A 168 -7.45 -9.70 -5.11
CA MET A 168 -7.68 -9.98 -3.69
C MET A 168 -8.90 -9.25 -3.15
N ILE A 169 -9.02 -7.94 -3.40
CA ILE A 169 -10.17 -7.14 -2.95
C ILE A 169 -11.47 -7.63 -3.57
N ASN A 170 -11.49 -7.90 -4.88
CA ASN A 170 -12.69 -8.39 -5.57
C ASN A 170 -13.12 -9.77 -5.08
N ARG A 171 -12.20 -10.63 -4.64
CA ARG A 171 -12.54 -11.89 -3.99
C ARG A 171 -13.34 -11.66 -2.71
N ILE A 172 -12.88 -10.75 -1.85
CA ILE A 172 -13.58 -10.39 -0.60
C ILE A 172 -14.94 -9.76 -0.92
N LEU A 173 -14.98 -8.76 -1.82
CA LEU A 173 -16.23 -8.09 -2.20
C LEU A 173 -17.26 -9.07 -2.75
N SER A 174 -16.84 -10.00 -3.62
CA SER A 174 -17.74 -11.00 -4.19
C SER A 174 -18.28 -11.97 -3.15
N ALA A 175 -17.46 -12.37 -2.17
CA ALA A 175 -17.88 -13.26 -1.08
C ALA A 175 -18.97 -12.62 -0.22
N GLU A 176 -18.92 -11.30 -0.05
CA GLU A 176 -19.91 -10.51 0.68
C GLU A 176 -21.10 -10.04 -0.20
N GLY A 177 -21.16 -10.45 -1.47
CA GLY A 177 -22.21 -10.02 -2.41
C GLY A 177 -22.17 -8.53 -2.75
N LEU A 178 -21.01 -7.89 -2.65
CA LEU A 178 -20.78 -6.47 -2.95
C LEU A 178 -20.31 -6.27 -4.40
N GLU A 179 -20.48 -5.03 -4.89
CA GLU A 179 -20.00 -4.64 -6.21
C GLU A 179 -18.46 -4.72 -6.28
N THR A 180 -17.94 -5.30 -7.35
CA THR A 180 -16.49 -5.48 -7.55
C THR A 180 -15.85 -4.27 -8.23
N ILE A 181 -14.58 -4.01 -7.89
CA ILE A 181 -13.78 -2.95 -8.50
C ILE A 181 -13.55 -3.25 -9.99
N GLN A 182 -14.05 -2.35 -10.83
CA GLN A 182 -13.86 -2.37 -12.28
C GLN A 182 -12.63 -1.54 -12.68
N VAL A 183 -11.97 -1.92 -13.77
CA VAL A 183 -10.90 -1.12 -14.40
C VAL A 183 -11.45 -0.57 -15.70
N THR A 184 -11.58 0.75 -15.76
CA THR A 184 -12.00 1.45 -16.97
C THR A 184 -10.76 1.94 -17.69
N ASN A 185 -10.43 1.33 -18.84
CA ASN A 185 -9.41 1.87 -19.73
C ASN A 185 -9.96 3.13 -20.38
N TYR A 186 -9.61 4.30 -19.85
CA TYR A 186 -9.86 5.56 -20.54
C TYR A 186 -8.88 5.66 -21.72
N ARG A 187 -9.44 5.63 -22.94
CA ARG A 187 -8.71 5.91 -24.18
C ARG A 187 -8.68 7.41 -24.44
#